data_AF-A0A6B2TDN7-F1
#
_entry.id   AF-A0A6B2TDN7-F1
#
_cell.length_a   1.000
_cell.length_b   1.000
_cell.length_c   1.000
_cell.angle_alpha   90.00
_cell.angle_beta   90.00
_cell.angle_gamma   90.00
#
_symmetry.space_group_name_H-M   'P 1'
#
loop_
_entity.id
_entity.type
_entity.pdbx_description
1 polymer ?
#
loop_
_entity_poly.entity_id
_entity_poly.type
_entity_poly.pdbx_seq_one_letter_code
_entity_poly.pdbx_strand_id
1 'polypeptide(L)' 'MAAWTAHDIPDQSGRTAVVTGANSGIGYVTARELARRGARTVL' A
#
# COMPACT_ATOMS: atom_id res chain seq x y z
N MET A 1 22.58 -7.05 6.00
CA MET A 1 21.53 -6.32 5.27
C MET A 1 20.49 -5.89 6.28
N ALA A 2 20.00 -4.65 6.23
CA ALA A 2 18.90 -4.23 7.10
C ALA A 2 17.60 -4.94 6.68
N ALA A 3 16.68 -5.14 7.63
CA ALA A 3 15.38 -5.72 7.32
C ALA A 3 14.53 -4.75 6.50
N TRP A 4 13.80 -5.25 5.51
CA TRP A 4 12.87 -4.47 4.69
C TRP A 4 11.69 -3.99 5.53
N THR A 5 11.22 -2.78 5.26
CA THR A 5 10.10 -2.12 5.94
C THR A 5 9.17 -1.46 4.92
N ALA A 6 8.02 -0.96 5.37
CA ALA A 6 7.12 -0.16 4.52
C ALA A 6 7.80 1.13 3.97
N HIS A 7 8.89 1.59 4.59
CA HIS A 7 9.69 2.71 4.07
C HIS A 7 10.45 2.37 2.80
N ASP A 8 10.61 1.08 2.50
CA ASP A 8 11.33 0.57 1.35
C ASP A 8 10.39 0.22 0.18
N ILE A 9 9.07 0.47 0.31
CA ILE A 9 8.12 0.34 -0.81
C ILE A 9 8.48 1.37 -1.89
N PRO A 10 8.76 0.95 -3.14
CA PRO A 10 9.05 1.87 -4.25
C PRO A 10 7.84 2.71 -4.64
N ASP A 11 8.07 3.75 -5.46
CA ASP A 11 6.99 4.54 -6.06
C ASP A 11 5.98 3.66 -6.82
N GLN A 12 4.70 3.92 -6.57
CA GLN A 12 3.54 3.25 -7.15
C GLN A 12 2.70 4.18 -8.02
N SER A 13 3.16 5.40 -8.29
CA SER A 13 2.52 6.33 -9.20
C SER A 13 2.19 5.67 -10.55
N GLY A 14 0.98 5.92 -11.05
CA GLY A 14 0.47 5.33 -12.30
C GLY A 14 -0.09 3.91 -12.17
N ARG A 15 -0.01 3.27 -10.98
CA ARG A 15 -0.63 1.95 -10.74
C ARG A 15 -1.98 2.09 -10.04
N THR A 16 -2.89 1.16 -10.34
CA THR A 16 -4.14 0.97 -9.57
C THR A 16 -4.06 -0.34 -8.80
N ALA A 17 -4.41 -0.32 -7.51
CA ALA A 17 -4.45 -1.50 -6.65
C ALA A 17 -5.85 -1.67 -6.06
N VAL A 18 -6.40 -2.89 -6.12
CA VAL A 18 -7.65 -3.26 -5.45
C VAL A 18 -7.28 -4.02 -4.18
N VAL A 19 -7.70 -3.53 -3.02
CA VAL A 19 -7.43 -4.15 -1.73
C VAL A 19 -8.75 -4.54 -1.08
N THR A 20 -9.10 -5.82 -1.11
CA THR A 20 -10.30 -6.31 -0.44
C THR A 20 -10.12 -6.33 1.07
N GLY A 21 -11.19 -6.06 1.82
CA GLY A 21 -11.13 -6.06 3.29
C GLY A 21 -10.30 -4.92 3.88
N ALA A 22 -10.25 -3.76 3.20
CA ALA A 22 -9.42 -2.63 3.61
C ALA A 22 -9.99 -1.79 4.77
N ASN A 23 -11.07 -2.24 5.41
CA ASN A 23 -11.72 -1.50 6.49
C ASN A 23 -10.99 -1.59 7.84
N SER A 24 -10.12 -2.60 8.03
CA SER A 24 -9.32 -2.74 9.25
C SER A 24 -8.10 -3.64 9.03
N GLY A 25 -7.26 -3.77 10.07
CA GLY A 25 -6.16 -4.73 10.12
C GLY A 25 -5.19 -4.64 8.96
N ILE A 26 -4.80 -5.79 8.42
CA ILE A 26 -3.79 -5.92 7.36
C ILE A 26 -4.25 -5.24 6.07
N GLY A 27 -5.52 -5.37 5.70
CA GLY A 27 -6.08 -4.74 4.50
C GLY A 27 -6.00 -3.22 4.58
N TYR A 28 -6.35 -2.64 5.73
CA TYR A 28 -6.25 -1.20 5.96
C TYR A 28 -4.81 -0.69 5.84
N VAL A 29 -3.86 -1.34 6.52
CA VAL A 29 -2.45 -0.92 6.46
C VAL A 29 -1.90 -1.07 5.04
N THR A 30 -2.23 -2.17 4.35
CA THR A 30 -1.81 -2.40 2.96
C THR A 30 -2.31 -1.30 2.03
N ALA A 31 -3.62 -1.01 2.06
CA ALA A 31 -4.21 0.05 1.25
C ALA A 31 -3.58 1.42 1.57
N ARG A 32 -3.37 1.72 2.86
CA ARG A 32 -2.76 2.99 3.29
C ARG A 32 -1.35 3.15 2.76
N GLU A 33 -0.49 2.14 2.88
CA GLU A 33 0.91 2.26 2.44
C GLU A 33 1.03 2.30 0.90
N LEU A 34 0.17 1.58 0.17
CA LEU A 34 0.12 1.69 -1.30
C LEU A 34 -0.32 3.08 -1.76
N ALA A 35 -1.36 3.65 -1.13
CA ALA A 35 -1.83 5.00 -1.42
C ALA A 35 -0.76 6.06 -1.10
N ARG A 36 -0.07 5.93 0.04
CA ARG A 36 1.05 6.81 0.42
C ARG A 36 2.19 6.82 -0.60
N ARG A 37 2.34 5.74 -1.36
CA ARG A 37 3.35 5.60 -2.42
C ARG A 37 2.83 5.97 -3.81
N GLY A 38 1.65 6.57 -3.91
CA GLY A 38 1.12 7.13 -5.15
C GLY A 38 0.23 6.17 -5.96
N ALA A 39 -0.07 4.97 -5.46
CA ALA A 39 -1.04 4.11 -6.12
C ALA A 39 -2.46 4.70 -6.01
N ARG A 40 -3.26 4.55 -7.07
CA ARG A 40 -4.72 4.69 -6.95
C ARG A 40 -5.27 3.43 -6.28
N THR A 41 -5.65 3.53 -5.02
CA THR A 41 -6.20 2.39 -4.27
C THR A 41 -7.72 2.35 -4.31
N VAL A 42 -8.28 1.20 -4.66
CA VAL A 42 -9.70 0.87 -4.55
C VAL A 42 -9.86 -0.07 -3.35
N LEU A 43 -10.75 0.30 -2.42
CA LEU A 43 -10.96 -0.38 -1.15
C LEU A 43 -12.09 -1.43 -1.23
#